data_AF-A0A8X7R720-F1
#
_entry.id   AF-A0A8X7R720-F1
#
_cell.length_a   1.000
_cell.length_b   1.000
_cell.length_c   1.000
_cell.angle_alpha   90.00
_cell.angle_beta   90.00
_cell.angle_gamma   90.00
#
_symmetry.space_group_name_H-M   'P 1'
#
loop_
_entity.id
_entity.type
_entity.pdbx_description
1 polymer ?
#
loop_
_entity_poly.entity_id
_entity_poly.type
_entity_poly.pdbx_seq_one_letter_code
_entity_poly.pdbx_strand_id
1 'polypeptide(L)'
;MKLKRKAKRLLKAARLILWVKGAASTQASGEPPSYTALVRETHSRPDETFVDYRAEELVTQAELEATQLSNTEGSPGSPSASSAPSRLMLNKAYLKNAKSKRGYVYGLGSEQFREHAPSSRVPNGIARNLDLEMRVGGLETTLQSVTSDVAGVKQDVSDMRQDFAATREAINQLLQTLRPPQAPTGQTSDHQAQAPAGQPNPPNGI
;
A
#
# COMPACT_ATOMS: atom_id res chain seq x y z
N MET A 1 -17.00 -57.53 5.72
CA MET A 1 -17.05 -56.31 4.88
C MET A 1 -17.21 -54.98 5.65
N LYS A 2 -18.00 -54.91 6.73
CA LYS A 2 -18.27 -53.65 7.46
C LYS A 2 -17.02 -52.98 8.06
N LEU A 3 -16.07 -53.77 8.57
CA LEU A 3 -14.84 -53.27 9.20
C LEU A 3 -13.88 -52.57 8.22
N LYS A 4 -13.71 -53.13 7.01
CA LYS A 4 -12.90 -52.52 5.94
C LYS A 4 -13.46 -51.16 5.49
N ARG A 5 -14.80 -51.00 5.46
CA ARG A 5 -15.46 -49.72 5.13
C ARG A 5 -15.28 -48.67 6.24
N LYS A 6 -15.32 -49.09 7.51
CA LYS A 6 -15.06 -48.21 8.66
C LYS A 6 -13.60 -47.72 8.68
N ALA A 7 -12.64 -48.61 8.43
CA ALA A 7 -11.22 -48.27 8.31
C ALA A 7 -10.96 -47.26 7.17
N LYS A 8 -11.60 -47.45 6.00
CA LYS A 8 -11.46 -46.53 4.87
C LYS A 8 -12.02 -45.14 5.17
N ARG A 9 -13.12 -45.06 5.92
CA ARG A 9 -13.71 -43.79 6.39
C ARG A 9 -12.82 -43.07 7.41
N LEU A 10 -12.26 -43.82 8.36
CA LEU A 10 -11.34 -43.27 9.37
C LEU A 10 -10.04 -42.77 8.74
N LEU A 11 -9.49 -43.49 7.75
CA LEU A 11 -8.32 -43.04 7.00
C LEU A 11 -8.60 -41.76 6.21
N LYS A 12 -9.81 -41.64 5.63
CA LYS A 12 -10.24 -40.42 4.92
C LYS A 12 -10.43 -39.24 5.88
N ALA A 13 -10.97 -39.48 7.08
CA ALA A 13 -11.12 -38.48 8.12
C ALA A 13 -9.76 -38.04 8.72
N ALA A 14 -8.85 -38.98 8.96
CA ALA A 14 -7.50 -38.68 9.44
C ALA A 14 -6.70 -37.87 8.40
N ARG A 15 -6.83 -38.19 7.11
CA ARG A 15 -6.26 -37.37 6.03
C ARG A 15 -6.87 -35.97 5.98
N LEU A 16 -8.17 -35.83 6.19
CA LEU A 16 -8.83 -34.52 6.25
C LEU A 16 -8.35 -33.69 7.45
N ILE A 17 -8.14 -34.32 8.61
CA ILE A 17 -7.62 -33.65 9.81
C ILE A 17 -6.16 -33.22 9.60
N LEU A 18 -5.32 -34.09 9.02
CA LEU A 18 -3.95 -33.71 8.65
C LEU A 18 -3.93 -32.58 7.62
N TRP A 19 -4.87 -32.57 6.67
CA TRP A 19 -5.00 -31.50 5.68
C TRP A 19 -5.40 -30.16 6.32
N VAL A 20 -6.37 -30.15 7.24
CA VAL A 20 -6.72 -28.93 8.01
C VAL A 20 -5.53 -28.44 8.84
N LYS A 21 -4.72 -29.35 9.38
CA LYS A 21 -3.51 -29.00 10.14
C LYS A 21 -2.33 -28.55 9.25
N GLY A 22 -2.23 -29.09 8.03
CA GLY A 22 -1.22 -28.72 7.03
C GLY A 22 -1.54 -27.41 6.32
N ALA A 23 -2.82 -27.11 6.07
CA ALA A 23 -3.26 -25.81 5.54
C ALA A 23 -2.97 -24.64 6.52
N ALA A 24 -2.70 -24.93 7.79
CA ALA A 24 -2.24 -23.97 8.80
C ALA A 24 -0.71 -23.79 8.82
N SER A 25 0.04 -24.50 7.98
CA SER A 25 1.49 -24.42 7.89
C SER A 25 1.93 -24.51 6.44
N THR A 26 2.03 -23.37 5.74
CA THR A 26 3.26 -22.91 5.06
C THR A 26 3.02 -21.58 4.35
N GLN A 27 3.19 -20.46 5.06
CA GLN A 27 3.89 -19.26 4.56
C GLN A 27 4.13 -18.33 5.77
N ALA A 28 5.40 -18.10 6.09
CA ALA A 28 5.84 -17.30 7.24
C ALA A 28 5.47 -15.80 7.14
N SER A 29 4.69 -15.39 6.13
CA SER A 29 4.28 -14.00 5.85
C SER A 29 2.81 -13.70 6.16
N GLY A 30 1.99 -14.69 6.53
CA GLY A 30 0.54 -14.49 6.71
C GLY A 30 -0.24 -14.25 5.41
N GLU A 31 0.44 -14.26 4.26
CA GLU A 31 -0.18 -14.15 2.94
C GLU A 31 -0.73 -15.53 2.50
N PRO A 32 -1.92 -15.59 1.87
CA PRO A 32 -2.44 -16.86 1.35
C PRO A 32 -1.59 -17.37 0.17
N PRO A 33 -1.44 -18.69 0.00
CA PRO A 33 -0.72 -19.27 -1.14
C PRO A 33 -1.39 -18.93 -2.48
N SER A 34 -0.61 -18.98 -3.56
CA SER A 34 -1.18 -18.89 -4.91
C SER A 34 -2.03 -20.12 -5.24
N TYR A 35 -2.97 -19.98 -6.18
CA TYR A 35 -3.76 -21.09 -6.68
C TYR A 35 -2.89 -22.17 -7.33
N THR A 36 -1.82 -21.78 -8.00
CA THR A 36 -0.84 -22.73 -8.56
C THR A 36 -0.12 -23.50 -7.45
N ALA A 37 0.27 -22.85 -6.35
CA ALA A 37 0.88 -23.49 -5.20
C ALA A 37 -0.08 -24.47 -4.51
N LEU A 38 -1.35 -24.08 -4.31
CA LEU A 38 -2.39 -24.96 -3.77
C LEU A 38 -2.58 -26.22 -4.63
N VAL A 39 -2.53 -26.07 -5.96
CA VAL A 39 -2.69 -27.19 -6.89
C VAL A 39 -1.47 -28.10 -6.86
N ARG A 40 -0.25 -27.54 -6.84
CA ARG A 40 0.99 -28.32 -6.66
C ARG A 40 0.97 -29.10 -5.34
N GLU A 41 0.48 -28.50 -4.26
CA GLU A 41 0.36 -29.17 -2.97
C GLU A 41 -0.68 -30.31 -2.99
N THR A 42 -1.84 -30.10 -3.61
CA THR A 42 -2.97 -31.03 -3.54
C THR A 42 -3.01 -32.08 -4.66
N HIS A 43 -2.38 -31.79 -5.79
CA HIS A 43 -2.41 -32.59 -7.02
C HIS A 43 -1.01 -33.03 -7.49
N SER A 44 -0.02 -33.03 -6.59
CA SER A 44 1.25 -33.69 -6.80
C SER A 44 1.46 -34.87 -5.84
N ARG A 45 2.26 -35.83 -6.29
CA ARG A 45 2.76 -36.95 -5.50
C ARG A 45 3.92 -36.47 -4.61
N PRO A 46 4.35 -37.28 -3.63
CA PRO A 46 5.54 -36.98 -2.82
C PRO A 46 6.85 -36.86 -3.61
N ASP A 47 6.89 -37.35 -4.85
CA ASP A 47 8.02 -37.21 -5.78
C ASP A 47 7.91 -35.93 -6.65
N GLU A 48 7.05 -34.99 -6.26
CA GLU A 48 6.76 -33.71 -6.93
C GLU A 48 6.10 -33.81 -8.31
N THR A 49 5.86 -35.01 -8.82
CA THR A 49 5.16 -35.21 -10.09
C THR A 49 3.65 -35.00 -9.93
N PHE A 50 3.00 -34.41 -10.94
CA PHE A 50 1.55 -34.23 -10.90
C PHE A 50 0.80 -35.57 -10.98
N VAL A 51 -0.28 -35.67 -10.23
CA VAL A 51 -1.16 -36.85 -10.19
C VAL A 51 -2.02 -36.95 -11.47
N ASP A 52 -2.31 -35.81 -12.10
CA ASP A 52 -3.16 -35.68 -13.30
C ASP A 52 -2.54 -34.64 -14.25
N TYR A 53 -2.49 -34.99 -15.55
CA TYR A 53 -2.03 -34.12 -16.63
C TYR A 53 -2.76 -32.77 -16.65
N ARG A 54 -4.05 -32.75 -16.30
CA ARG A 54 -4.82 -31.51 -16.26
C ARG A 54 -4.29 -30.52 -15.22
N ALA A 55 -3.81 -31.01 -14.08
CA ALA A 55 -3.26 -30.15 -13.04
C ALA A 55 -1.94 -29.52 -13.51
N GLU A 56 -1.09 -30.31 -14.15
CA GLU A 56 0.17 -29.87 -14.74
C GLU A 56 -0.03 -28.80 -15.81
N GLU A 57 -0.95 -29.04 -16.76
CA GLU A 57 -1.28 -28.11 -17.85
C GLU A 57 -1.77 -26.76 -17.30
N LEU A 58 -2.73 -26.78 -16.37
CA LEU A 58 -3.29 -25.54 -15.80
C LEU A 58 -2.26 -24.73 -15.02
N VAL A 59 -1.37 -25.39 -14.27
CA VAL A 59 -0.31 -24.72 -13.51
C VAL A 59 0.74 -24.14 -14.45
N THR A 60 1.22 -24.94 -15.40
CA THR A 60 2.25 -24.51 -16.38
C THR A 60 1.76 -23.34 -17.21
N GLN A 61 0.52 -23.41 -17.70
CA GLN A 61 -0.08 -22.32 -18.48
C GLN A 61 -0.26 -21.06 -17.64
N ALA A 62 -0.71 -21.18 -16.38
CA ALA A 62 -0.87 -20.02 -15.50
C ALA A 62 0.47 -19.34 -15.19
N GLU A 63 1.54 -20.11 -14.95
CA GLU A 63 2.89 -19.59 -14.70
C GLU A 63 3.47 -18.89 -15.95
N LEU A 64 3.29 -19.50 -17.12
CA LEU A 64 3.73 -18.91 -18.39
C LEU A 64 2.96 -17.63 -18.72
N GLU A 65 1.63 -17.61 -18.59
CA GLU A 65 0.81 -16.43 -18.83
C GLU A 65 1.13 -15.31 -17.83
N ALA A 66 1.31 -15.63 -16.55
CA ALA A 66 1.65 -14.64 -15.54
C ALA A 66 3.04 -14.02 -15.79
N THR A 67 4.01 -14.82 -16.23
CA THR A 67 5.36 -14.34 -16.61
C THR A 67 5.30 -13.42 -17.83
N GLN A 68 4.45 -13.70 -18.82
CA GLN A 68 4.25 -12.79 -19.96
C GLN A 68 3.61 -11.47 -19.53
N LEU A 69 2.64 -11.53 -18.62
CA LEU A 69 1.98 -10.33 -18.10
C LEU A 69 2.95 -9.45 -17.30
N SER A 70 3.88 -10.03 -16.52
CA SER A 70 4.86 -9.26 -15.74
C SER A 70 5.84 -8.52 -16.66
N ASN A 71 6.12 -9.07 -17.83
CA ASN A 71 6.98 -8.43 -18.83
C ASN A 71 6.26 -7.33 -19.63
N THR A 72 4.92 -7.30 -19.62
CA THR A 72 4.12 -6.34 -20.42
C THR A 72 3.64 -5.13 -19.59
N GLU A 73 3.42 -5.29 -18.28
CA GLU A 73 3.08 -4.17 -17.37
C GLU A 73 4.30 -3.42 -16.79
N GLY A 74 5.51 -3.82 -17.16
CA GLY A 74 6.72 -3.08 -16.83
C GLY A 74 6.76 -1.73 -17.56
N SER A 75 6.26 -0.67 -16.92
CA SER A 75 6.63 0.70 -17.27
C SER A 75 8.17 0.80 -17.28
N PRO A 76 8.81 1.38 -18.33
CA PRO A 76 10.25 1.42 -18.47
C PRO A 76 10.84 2.42 -17.48
N GLY A 77 10.98 2.04 -16.20
CA GLY A 77 11.44 2.99 -15.18
C GLY A 77 11.66 2.46 -13.76
N SER A 78 11.55 1.16 -13.48
CA SER A 78 11.79 0.65 -12.12
C SER A 78 12.77 -0.53 -12.10
N PRO A 79 13.95 -0.40 -11.45
CA PRO A 79 14.93 -1.47 -11.31
C PRO A 79 14.53 -2.37 -10.12
N SER A 80 13.55 -3.22 -10.32
CA SER A 80 13.36 -4.42 -9.50
C SER A 80 12.60 -5.46 -10.31
N ALA A 81 13.31 -6.01 -11.30
CA ALA A 81 12.87 -7.20 -12.00
C ALA A 81 13.00 -8.40 -11.06
N SER A 82 12.03 -8.58 -10.17
CA SER A 82 11.70 -9.93 -9.72
C SER A 82 11.28 -10.69 -10.96
N SER A 83 12.16 -11.55 -11.46
CA SER A 83 11.93 -12.41 -12.63
C SER A 83 10.69 -13.32 -12.47
N ALA A 84 10.22 -13.50 -11.23
CA ALA A 84 9.04 -14.29 -10.91
C ALA A 84 7.74 -13.44 -10.90
N PRO A 85 6.65 -13.93 -11.52
CA PRO A 85 5.35 -13.28 -11.48
C PRO A 85 4.77 -13.23 -10.07
N SER A 86 4.01 -12.17 -9.77
CA SER A 86 3.37 -12.02 -8.45
C SER A 86 2.26 -13.06 -8.23
N ARG A 87 1.93 -13.33 -6.95
CA ARG A 87 0.83 -14.22 -6.57
C ARG A 87 -0.48 -13.85 -7.25
N LEU A 88 -0.81 -12.55 -7.25
CA LEU A 88 -2.05 -12.05 -7.85
C LEU A 88 -2.11 -12.32 -9.36
N MET A 89 -0.98 -12.17 -10.06
CA MET A 89 -0.88 -12.45 -11.50
C MET A 89 -1.02 -13.95 -11.79
N LEU A 90 -0.37 -14.79 -10.99
CA LEU A 90 -0.54 -16.25 -11.06
C LEU A 90 -2.00 -16.65 -10.84
N ASN A 91 -2.66 -16.08 -9.82
CA ASN A 91 -4.05 -16.36 -9.50
C ASN A 91 -5.00 -15.93 -10.64
N LYS A 92 -4.73 -14.76 -11.25
CA LYS A 92 -5.52 -14.23 -12.36
C LYS A 92 -5.41 -15.12 -13.58
N ALA A 93 -4.20 -15.52 -13.95
CA ALA A 93 -3.94 -16.44 -15.05
C ALA A 93 -4.58 -17.81 -14.79
N TYR A 94 -4.45 -18.33 -13.57
CA TYR A 94 -5.04 -19.62 -13.19
C TYR A 94 -6.57 -19.61 -13.30
N LEU A 95 -7.24 -18.58 -12.77
CA LEU A 95 -8.71 -18.46 -12.84
C LEU A 95 -9.25 -18.39 -14.26
N LYS A 96 -8.49 -17.82 -15.20
CA LYS A 96 -8.89 -17.75 -16.61
C LYS A 96 -9.04 -19.15 -17.20
N ASN A 97 -8.14 -20.06 -16.86
CA ASN A 97 -8.02 -21.38 -17.48
C ASN A 97 -8.72 -22.51 -16.66
N ALA A 98 -8.79 -22.37 -15.32
CA ALA A 98 -9.26 -23.43 -14.43
C ALA A 98 -10.78 -23.45 -14.16
N LYS A 99 -11.56 -22.55 -14.79
CA LYS A 99 -13.02 -22.47 -14.64
C LYS A 99 -13.71 -23.70 -15.23
N SER A 100 -14.49 -24.40 -14.41
CA SER A 100 -15.30 -25.54 -14.84
C SER A 100 -16.69 -25.11 -15.30
N LYS A 101 -17.26 -25.86 -16.27
CA LYS A 101 -18.68 -25.76 -16.67
C LYS A 101 -19.65 -25.96 -15.49
N ARG A 102 -19.21 -26.62 -14.42
CA ARG A 102 -19.99 -26.91 -13.20
C ARG A 102 -20.00 -25.76 -12.18
N GLY A 103 -19.36 -24.63 -12.47
CA GLY A 103 -19.39 -23.45 -11.59
C GLY A 103 -18.43 -23.52 -10.41
N TYR A 104 -17.31 -24.23 -10.57
CA TYR A 104 -16.21 -24.32 -9.59
C TYR A 104 -14.88 -24.12 -10.31
N VAL A 105 -13.81 -23.89 -9.54
CA VAL A 105 -12.44 -23.81 -10.05
C VAL A 105 -11.75 -25.15 -9.76
N TYR A 106 -11.12 -25.73 -10.79
CA TYR A 106 -10.38 -26.98 -10.62
C TYR A 106 -9.23 -26.79 -9.62
N GLY A 107 -8.91 -27.84 -8.85
CA GLY A 107 -7.75 -27.85 -7.95
C GLY A 107 -7.89 -27.05 -6.65
N LEU A 108 -8.82 -26.10 -6.54
CA LEU A 108 -8.99 -25.27 -5.33
C LEU A 108 -9.74 -25.95 -4.18
N GLY A 109 -10.40 -27.10 -4.42
CA GLY A 109 -11.06 -27.86 -3.36
C GLY A 109 -12.11 -27.05 -2.59
N SER A 110 -12.01 -27.02 -1.25
CA SER A 110 -12.89 -26.23 -0.39
C SER A 110 -12.46 -24.78 -0.20
N GLU A 111 -11.21 -24.41 -0.53
CA GLU A 111 -10.71 -23.04 -0.35
C GLU A 111 -11.50 -22.03 -1.19
N GLN A 112 -12.05 -22.46 -2.32
CA GLN A 112 -12.91 -21.63 -3.18
C GLN A 112 -14.20 -21.14 -2.51
N PHE A 113 -14.58 -21.67 -1.34
CA PHE A 113 -15.79 -21.29 -0.61
C PHE A 113 -15.55 -20.43 0.63
N ARG A 114 -14.29 -20.14 0.98
CA ARG A 114 -13.91 -19.50 2.24
C ARG A 114 -14.59 -18.14 2.48
N GLU A 115 -14.72 -17.35 1.41
CA GLU A 115 -15.29 -15.99 1.44
C GLU A 115 -16.43 -15.82 0.45
N HIS A 116 -17.06 -16.94 0.07
CA HIS A 116 -18.05 -16.93 -0.99
C HIS A 116 -19.42 -16.43 -0.51
N ALA A 117 -19.90 -15.33 -1.10
CA ALA A 117 -21.28 -14.89 -0.94
C ALA A 117 -22.25 -15.86 -1.66
N PRO A 118 -23.25 -16.45 -0.96
CA PRO A 118 -24.18 -17.43 -1.54
C PRO A 118 -24.94 -16.95 -2.79
N SER A 119 -25.02 -15.63 -2.99
CA SER A 119 -25.73 -14.98 -4.10
C SER A 119 -24.97 -14.97 -5.42
N SER A 120 -23.71 -15.40 -5.47
CA SER A 120 -22.88 -15.40 -6.69
C SER A 120 -22.41 -16.80 -7.07
N ARG A 121 -21.91 -16.99 -8.29
CA ARG A 121 -21.17 -18.22 -8.64
C ARG A 121 -19.75 -18.10 -8.13
N VAL A 122 -19.23 -19.18 -7.54
CA VAL A 122 -17.90 -19.25 -6.95
C VAL A 122 -16.79 -18.62 -7.80
N PRO A 123 -16.62 -18.96 -9.10
CA PRO A 123 -15.53 -18.42 -9.89
C PRO A 123 -15.65 -16.90 -10.15
N ASN A 124 -16.87 -16.37 -10.12
CA ASN A 124 -17.11 -14.93 -10.32
C ASN A 124 -16.81 -14.15 -9.04
N GLY A 125 -17.21 -14.69 -7.88
CA GLY A 125 -16.88 -14.11 -6.58
C GLY A 125 -15.38 -14.04 -6.36
N ILE A 126 -14.67 -15.13 -6.68
CA ILE A 126 -13.21 -15.19 -6.57
C ILE A 126 -12.54 -14.22 -7.55
N ALA A 127 -12.99 -14.17 -8.81
CA ALA A 127 -12.42 -13.22 -9.78
C ALA A 127 -12.63 -11.75 -9.36
N ARG A 128 -13.80 -11.42 -8.79
CA ARG A 128 -14.08 -10.08 -8.26
C ARG A 128 -13.19 -9.74 -7.06
N ASN A 129 -13.05 -10.67 -6.11
CA ASN A 129 -12.22 -10.45 -4.93
C ASN A 129 -10.74 -10.24 -5.35
N LEU A 130 -10.24 -11.04 -6.28
CA LEU A 130 -8.90 -10.87 -6.85
C LEU A 130 -8.70 -9.50 -7.54
N ASP A 131 -9.70 -9.03 -8.30
CA ASP A 131 -9.67 -7.68 -8.89
C ASP A 131 -9.60 -6.58 -7.83
N LEU A 132 -10.37 -6.74 -6.74
CA LEU A 132 -10.33 -5.81 -5.61
C LEU A 132 -8.97 -5.83 -4.92
N GLU A 133 -8.37 -7.00 -4.66
CA GLU A 133 -7.02 -7.10 -4.10
C GLU A 133 -5.99 -6.38 -4.97
N MET A 134 -6.01 -6.60 -6.29
CA MET A 134 -5.10 -5.92 -7.23
C MET A 134 -5.28 -4.40 -7.20
N ARG A 135 -6.54 -3.92 -7.21
CA ARG A 135 -6.85 -2.49 -7.17
C ARG A 135 -6.44 -1.83 -5.86
N VAL A 136 -6.65 -2.51 -4.73
CA VAL A 136 -6.22 -2.02 -3.41
C VAL A 136 -4.69 -1.93 -3.35
N GLY A 137 -3.96 -2.95 -3.80
CA GLY A 137 -2.50 -2.90 -3.85
C GLY A 137 -1.96 -1.77 -4.75
N GLY A 138 -2.63 -1.50 -5.88
CA GLY A 138 -2.33 -0.35 -6.72
C GLY A 138 -2.57 0.99 -6.01
N LEU A 139 -3.70 1.13 -5.30
CA LEU A 139 -4.02 2.32 -4.52
C LEU A 139 -3.03 2.55 -3.37
N GLU A 140 -2.61 1.49 -2.67
CA GLU A 140 -1.58 1.57 -1.62
C GLU A 140 -0.26 2.09 -2.17
N THR A 141 0.14 1.61 -3.36
CA THR A 141 1.36 2.08 -4.05
C THR A 141 1.24 3.57 -4.43
N THR A 142 0.10 3.98 -5.02
CA THR A 142 -0.14 5.40 -5.34
C THR A 142 -0.14 6.27 -4.09
N LEU A 143 -0.73 5.80 -2.98
CA LEU A 143 -0.78 6.53 -1.73
C LEU A 143 0.63 6.72 -1.13
N GLN A 144 1.50 5.72 -1.21
CA GLN A 144 2.89 5.84 -0.79
C GLN A 144 3.65 6.89 -1.62
N SER A 145 3.47 6.91 -2.94
CA SER A 145 4.04 7.94 -3.82
C SER A 145 3.55 9.34 -3.43
N VAL A 146 2.25 9.52 -3.29
CA VAL A 146 1.66 10.81 -2.90
C VAL A 146 2.18 11.27 -1.53
N THR A 147 2.35 10.34 -0.59
CA THR A 147 2.92 10.66 0.73
C THR A 147 4.36 11.18 0.61
N SER A 148 5.17 10.54 -0.25
CA SER A 148 6.53 10.99 -0.55
C SER A 148 6.54 12.38 -1.20
N ASP A 149 5.68 12.60 -2.19
CA ASP A 149 5.59 13.88 -2.90
C ASP A 149 5.18 15.01 -1.96
N VAL A 150 4.20 14.78 -1.08
CA VAL A 150 3.78 15.75 -0.06
C VAL A 150 4.90 16.07 0.93
N ALA A 151 5.72 15.08 1.30
CA ALA A 151 6.91 15.33 2.13
C ALA A 151 7.94 16.21 1.40
N GLY A 152 8.16 15.97 0.10
CA GLY A 152 9.01 16.82 -0.74
C GLY A 152 8.50 18.25 -0.83
N VAL A 153 7.22 18.46 -1.16
CA VAL A 153 6.61 19.79 -1.21
C VAL A 153 6.72 20.52 0.14
N LYS A 154 6.57 19.81 1.25
CA LYS A 154 6.73 20.40 2.59
C LYS A 154 8.15 20.90 2.84
N GLN A 155 9.15 20.18 2.33
CA GLN A 155 10.55 20.60 2.38
C GLN A 155 10.75 21.85 1.51
N ASP A 156 10.31 21.83 0.25
CA ASP A 156 10.43 22.96 -0.68
C ASP A 156 9.81 24.24 -0.12
N VAL A 157 8.62 24.15 0.49
CA VAL A 157 7.96 25.29 1.12
C VAL A 157 8.75 25.81 2.32
N SER A 158 9.42 24.94 3.08
CA SER A 158 10.26 25.35 4.22
C SER A 158 11.50 26.10 3.75
N ASP A 159 12.13 25.62 2.67
CA ASP A 159 13.29 26.25 2.06
C ASP A 159 12.91 27.61 1.46
N MET A 160 11.80 27.69 0.73
CA MET A 160 11.26 28.97 0.23
C MET A 160 10.98 29.98 1.34
N ARG A 161 10.49 29.53 2.50
CA ARG A 161 10.27 30.43 3.65
C ARG A 161 11.58 30.97 4.21
N GLN A 162 12.63 30.16 4.23
CA GLN A 162 13.97 30.58 4.65
C GLN A 162 14.55 31.59 3.64
N ASP A 163 14.44 31.32 2.34
CA ASP A 163 14.89 32.22 1.28
C ASP A 163 14.17 33.57 1.33
N PHE A 164 12.85 33.55 1.59
CA PHE A 164 12.07 34.78 1.75
C PHE A 164 12.51 35.58 2.97
N ALA A 165 12.80 34.91 4.09
CA ALA A 165 13.33 35.57 5.29
C ALA A 165 14.70 36.20 5.02
N ALA A 166 15.61 35.47 4.37
CA ALA A 166 16.93 35.98 3.99
C ALA A 166 16.83 37.18 3.04
N THR A 167 15.94 37.12 2.05
CA THR A 167 15.68 38.23 1.12
C THR A 167 15.15 39.46 1.86
N ARG A 168 14.22 39.27 2.80
CA ARG A 168 13.68 40.37 3.62
C ARG A 168 14.77 41.02 4.48
N GLU A 169 15.64 40.24 5.10
CA GLU A 169 16.77 40.76 5.87
C GLU A 169 17.76 41.53 4.99
N ALA A 170 18.08 41.04 3.80
CA ALA A 170 18.94 41.73 2.85
C ALA A 170 18.35 43.10 2.42
N ILE A 171 17.05 43.15 2.16
CA ILE A 171 16.34 44.41 1.84
C ILE A 171 16.41 45.38 3.02
N ASN A 172 16.18 44.91 4.25
CA ASN A 172 16.24 45.76 5.45
C ASN A 172 17.65 46.34 5.67
N GLN A 173 18.70 45.57 5.43
CA GLN A 173 20.07 46.05 5.50
C GLN A 173 20.36 47.10 4.42
N LEU A 174 19.91 46.87 3.18
CA LEU A 174 20.06 47.85 2.10
C LEU A 174 19.38 49.17 2.46
N LEU A 175 18.15 49.13 2.97
CA LEU A 175 17.43 50.33 3.41
C LEU A 175 18.16 51.08 4.54
N GLN A 176 18.84 50.38 5.45
CA GLN A 176 19.67 51.01 6.49
C GLN A 176 20.90 51.69 5.90
N THR A 177 21.57 51.07 4.92
CA THR A 177 22.74 51.69 4.26
C THR A 177 22.38 52.92 3.43
N LEU A 178 21.17 52.97 2.87
CA LEU A 178 20.66 54.11 2.11
C LEU A 178 20.05 55.21 2.99
N ARG A 179 19.97 55.03 4.32
CA ARG A 179 19.46 56.07 5.22
C ARG A 179 20.46 57.23 5.28
N PRO A 180 20.05 58.48 4.96
CA PRO A 180 20.94 59.63 5.06
C PRO A 180 21.40 59.84 6.51
N PRO A 181 22.64 60.32 6.74
CA PRO A 181 23.13 60.62 8.07
C PRO A 181 22.20 61.65 8.73
N GLN A 182 21.69 61.33 9.92
CA GLN A 182 20.99 62.34 10.72
C GLN A 182 21.99 63.46 11.02
N ALA A 183 21.68 64.67 10.57
CA ALA A 183 22.42 65.85 10.97
C ALA A 183 22.42 65.90 12.51
N PRO A 184 23.56 66.18 13.16
CA PRO A 184 23.62 66.30 14.60
C PRO A 184 22.64 67.40 15.01
N THR A 185 21.58 67.03 15.72
CA THR A 185 20.77 68.00 16.45
C THR A 185 21.68 68.57 17.52
N GLY A 186 22.25 69.74 17.20
CA GLY A 186 23.04 70.53 18.12
C GLY A 186 22.25 70.72 19.41
N GLN A 187 22.90 70.38 20.52
CA GLN A 187 22.53 70.85 21.83
C GLN A 187 22.42 72.38 21.77
N THR A 188 21.24 72.93 22.05
CA THR A 188 21.13 74.29 22.56
C THR A 188 20.74 74.20 24.02
N SER A 189 21.73 74.50 24.86
CA SER A 189 21.64 74.67 26.30
C SER A 189 20.59 75.71 26.71
N ASP A 190 20.02 75.47 27.89
CA ASP A 190 19.64 76.45 28.92
C ASP A 190 18.91 77.73 28.51
N HIS A 191 17.59 77.74 28.74
CA HIS A 191 16.94 78.92 29.35
C HIS A 191 15.98 78.47 30.45
N GLN A 192 16.52 78.52 31.67
CA GLN A 192 15.81 78.60 32.93
C GLN A 192 14.98 79.90 32.97
N ALA A 193 13.65 79.79 33.14
CA ALA A 193 12.82 80.90 33.57
C ALA A 193 11.79 80.40 34.59
N GLN A 194 11.88 81.00 35.78
CA GLN A 194 11.07 80.84 37.00
C GLN A 194 9.55 80.64 36.79
N ALA A 195 8.96 79.83 37.68
CA ALA A 195 7.52 79.81 38.01
C ALA A 195 7.11 81.11 38.76
N PRO A 196 5.79 81.43 38.92
CA PRO A 196 5.05 80.78 40.01
C PRO A 196 3.52 80.58 39.84
N ALA A 197 3.04 79.56 40.57
CA ALA A 197 1.79 79.47 41.34
C ALA A 197 0.38 79.58 40.68
N GLY A 198 -0.43 78.54 40.92
CA GLY A 198 -1.90 78.56 40.74
C GLY A 198 -2.55 77.18 40.87
N GLN A 199 -2.92 76.82 42.10
CA GLN A 199 -3.62 75.61 42.60
C GLN A 199 -5.13 75.57 42.15
N PRO A 200 -6.01 74.62 42.58
CA PRO A 200 -6.23 73.22 42.14
C PRO A 200 -7.69 72.86 41.69
N ASN A 201 -7.87 71.86 40.80
CA ASN A 201 -8.94 70.79 40.68
C ASN A 201 -10.48 71.10 40.87
N PRO A 202 -11.48 70.19 40.61
CA PRO A 202 -11.49 68.83 40.05
C PRO A 202 -12.68 68.58 39.03
N PRO A 203 -13.40 67.42 38.98
CA PRO A 203 -13.60 66.61 37.77
C PRO A 203 -15.06 66.62 37.26
N ASN A 204 -15.37 65.90 36.17
CA ASN A 204 -16.59 65.07 36.14
C ASN A 204 -16.63 64.17 34.91
N GLY A 205 -16.73 62.87 35.17
CA GLY A 205 -17.23 61.89 34.22
C GLY A 205 -18.75 61.94 34.14
N ILE A 206 -19.25 61.39 33.05
CA ILE A 206 -20.58 60.76 32.93
C ILE A 206 -20.33 59.43 32.24
#